data_AF-A0AAF0QAS3-F1
#
_entry.id   AF-A0AAF0QAS3-F1
#
_cell.length_a   1.000
_cell.length_b   1.000
_cell.length_c   1.000
_cell.angle_alpha   90.00
_cell.angle_beta   90.00
_cell.angle_gamma   90.00
#
_symmetry.space_group_name_H-M   'P 1'
#
loop_
_entity.id
_entity.type
_entity.pdbx_description
1 polymer ?
#
loop_
_entity_poly.entity_id
_entity_poly.type
_entity_poly.pdbx_seq_one_letter_code
_entity_poly.pdbx_strand_id
1 'polypeptide(L)'
;MELLKYYDVTIQYHLGNANVVADALSQKAVCMGSLARLSITKRPMAKEIQTLESKFMQLGISERGGVLASIEVRAMFIEKIKAK
;
A
#
# COMPACT_ATOMS: atom_id res chain seq x y z
N MET A 1 -21.83 4.54 27.95
CA MET A 1 -23.19 4.53 27.36
C MET A 1 -23.78 5.94 27.28
N GLU A 2 -22.98 6.97 26.95
CA GLU A 2 -23.49 8.35 26.94
C GLU A 2 -24.27 8.72 25.69
N LEU A 3 -24.08 7.98 24.59
CA LEU A 3 -24.78 8.25 23.34
C LEU A 3 -26.25 7.80 23.43
N LEU A 4 -26.49 6.62 24.00
CA LEU A 4 -27.83 6.02 24.09
C LEU A 4 -28.81 6.82 24.96
N LYS A 5 -28.33 7.66 25.88
CA LYS A 5 -29.20 8.48 26.75
C LYS A 5 -29.99 9.56 26.00
N TYR A 6 -29.62 9.84 24.74
CA TYR A 6 -30.25 10.85 23.90
C TYR A 6 -31.13 10.25 22.79
N TYR A 7 -31.24 8.93 22.73
CA TYR A 7 -32.02 8.24 21.71
C TYR A 7 -33.03 7.33 22.38
N ASP A 8 -34.28 7.35 21.91
CA ASP A 8 -35.26 6.33 22.26
C ASP A 8 -34.97 5.09 21.40
N VAL A 9 -34.29 4.11 21.99
CA VAL A 9 -33.75 2.94 21.26
C VAL A 9 -34.54 1.70 21.63
N THR A 10 -35.04 1.00 20.61
CA THR A 10 -35.55 -0.37 20.74
C THR A 10 -34.59 -1.34 20.05
N ILE A 11 -34.11 -2.35 20.78
CA ILE A 11 -33.24 -3.39 20.22
C ILE A 11 -34.12 -4.51 19.67
N GLN A 12 -34.05 -4.75 18.36
CA GLN A 12 -34.73 -5.87 17.71
C GLN A 12 -33.69 -6.85 17.15
N TYR A 13 -33.90 -8.13 17.44
CA TYR A 13 -33.02 -9.19 16.95
C TYR A 13 -33.54 -9.73 15.62
N HIS A 14 -32.69 -9.73 14.61
CA HIS A 14 -33.02 -10.20 13.27
C HIS A 14 -32.14 -11.40 12.91
N LEU A 15 -32.75 -12.58 12.83
CA LEU A 15 -32.09 -13.81 12.42
C LEU A 15 -32.05 -13.93 10.89
N GLY A 16 -30.93 -14.43 10.36
CA GLY A 16 -30.79 -14.78 8.94
C GLY A 16 -30.80 -13.57 8.00
N ASN A 17 -31.64 -13.63 6.96
CA ASN A 17 -31.53 -12.74 5.79
C ASN A 17 -31.91 -11.27 6.03
N ALA A 18 -32.53 -10.95 7.17
CA ALA A 18 -32.82 -9.57 7.53
C ALA A 18 -31.55 -8.75 7.87
N ASN A 19 -30.41 -9.41 8.11
CA ASN A 19 -29.13 -8.75 8.41
C ASN A 19 -28.19 -8.59 7.19
N VAL A 20 -28.61 -9.05 6.00
CA VAL A 20 -27.74 -9.13 4.81
C VAL A 20 -27.09 -7.80 4.44
N VAL A 21 -27.82 -6.70 4.58
CA VAL A 21 -27.30 -5.35 4.29
C VAL A 21 -26.21 -4.94 5.29
N ALA A 22 -26.44 -5.18 6.58
CA ALA A 22 -25.47 -4.87 7.63
C ALA A 22 -24.24 -5.78 7.54
N ASP A 23 -24.42 -7.05 7.19
CA ASP A 23 -23.31 -7.98 6.94
C ASP A 23 -22.48 -7.57 5.73
N ALA A 24 -23.11 -7.22 4.61
CA ALA A 24 -22.43 -6.75 3.40
C ALA A 24 -21.66 -5.45 3.66
N LEU A 25 -22.26 -4.49 4.38
CA LEU A 25 -21.59 -3.25 4.77
C LEU A 25 -20.42 -3.49 5.71
N SER A 26 -20.57 -4.40 6.68
CA SER A 26 -19.51 -4.77 7.63
C SER A 26 -18.32 -5.39 6.89
N GLN A 27 -18.57 -6.31 5.96
CA GLN A 27 -17.51 -6.91 5.13
C GLN A 27 -16.79 -5.86 4.28
N LYS A 28 -17.53 -4.93 3.65
CA LYS A 28 -16.93 -3.83 2.89
C LYS A 28 -16.04 -2.94 3.76
N ALA A 29 -16.49 -2.58 4.96
CA ALA A 29 -15.72 -1.78 5.89
C ALA A 29 -14.41 -2.48 6.31
N VAL A 30 -14.46 -3.80 6.56
CA VAL A 30 -13.27 -4.62 6.84
C VAL A 30 -12.30 -4.61 5.66
N CYS A 31 -12.78 -4.78 4.42
CA CYS A 31 -11.94 -4.71 3.23
C CYS A 31 -11.27 -3.34 3.05
N MET A 32 -11.99 -2.25 3.31
CA MET A 32 -11.45 -0.88 3.27
C MET A 32 -10.37 -0.66 4.35
N GLY A 33 -10.58 -1.18 5.55
CA GLY A 33 -9.57 -1.17 6.62
C GLY A 33 -8.31 -1.97 6.27
N SER A 34 -8.46 -3.08 5.54
CA SER A 34 -7.34 -3.88 5.06
C SER A 34 -6.44 -3.12 4.07
N LEU A 35 -7.01 -2.30 3.16
CA LEU A 35 -6.22 -1.45 2.27
C LEU A 35 -5.41 -0.40 3.04
N ALA A 36 -6.02 0.24 4.04
CA ALA A 36 -5.30 1.17 4.92
C ALA A 36 -4.16 0.47 5.67
N ARG A 37 -4.38 -0.73 6.20
CA ARG A 37 -3.35 -1.54 6.86
C ARG A 37 -2.23 -1.97 5.91
N LEU A 38 -2.56 -2.37 4.67
CA LEU A 38 -1.57 -2.67 3.62
C LEU A 38 -0.74 -1.43 3.28
N SER A 39 -1.37 -0.26 3.20
CA SER A 39 -0.67 1.00 2.93
C SER A 39 0.31 1.38 4.04
N ILE A 40 0.04 1.03 5.30
CA ILE A 40 0.90 1.31 6.46
C ILE A 40 2.05 0.31 6.53
N THR A 41 1.74 -0.98 6.39
CA THR A 41 2.72 -2.07 6.45
C THR A 41 3.73 -2.04 5.30
N LYS A 42 3.34 -1.53 4.12
CA LYS A 42 4.25 -1.39 2.97
C LYS A 42 5.10 -0.12 2.97
N ARG A 43 4.87 0.85 3.86
CA ARG A 43 5.65 2.11 3.90
C ARG A 43 7.16 1.91 4.15
N PRO A 44 7.59 1.02 5.06
CA PRO A 44 9.02 0.77 5.28
C PRO A 44 9.71 0.25 4.01
N MET A 45 9.11 -0.74 3.34
CA MET A 45 9.60 -1.25 2.05
C MET A 45 9.64 -0.16 0.96
N ALA A 46 8.61 0.68 0.87
CA ALA A 46 8.61 1.78 -0.10
C ALA A 46 9.76 2.78 0.13
N LYS A 47 10.09 3.07 1.40
CA LYS A 47 11.25 3.92 1.75
C LYS A 47 12.58 3.25 1.45
N GLU A 48 12.71 1.95 1.71
CA GLU A 48 13.91 1.17 1.38
C GLU A 48 14.16 1.14 -0.12
N ILE A 49 13.11 0.92 -0.91
CA ILE A 49 13.15 0.97 -2.38
C ILE A 49 13.60 2.35 -2.88
N GLN A 50 13.02 3.44 -2.35
CA GLN A 50 13.43 4.80 -2.71
C GLN A 50 14.88 5.11 -2.30
N THR A 51 15.33 4.57 -1.17
CA THR A 51 16.71 4.71 -0.70
C THR A 51 17.68 3.95 -1.61
N LEU A 52 17.28 2.77 -2.11
CA LEU A 52 18.07 1.99 -3.05
C LEU A 52 18.18 2.69 -4.41
N GLU A 53 17.07 3.28 -4.88
CA GLU A 53 17.02 4.02 -6.13
C GLU A 53 17.98 5.24 -6.11
N SER A 54 17.91 6.02 -5.04
CA SER A 54 18.69 7.25 -4.90
C SER A 54 20.21 7.05 -4.73
N LYS A 55 20.65 5.87 -4.27
CA LYS A 55 22.07 5.68 -3.91
C LYS A 55 22.92 5.11 -5.03
N PHE A 56 22.48 4.06 -5.73
CA PHE A 56 23.36 3.33 -6.66
C PHE A 56 22.64 2.62 -7.82
N MET A 57 21.31 2.65 -7.87
CA MET A 57 20.54 1.74 -8.74
C MET A 57 19.33 2.46 -9.32
N GLN A 58 19.02 2.31 -10.60
CA GLN A 58 17.74 2.77 -11.13
C GLN A 58 16.73 1.63 -11.06
N LEU A 59 15.57 1.93 -10.48
CA LEU A 59 14.46 0.98 -10.37
C LEU A 59 13.36 1.36 -11.37
N GLY A 60 12.88 0.38 -12.13
CA GLY A 60 11.79 0.55 -13.08
C GLY A 60 10.75 -0.57 -12.98
N ILE A 61 9.64 -0.41 -13.70
CA ILE A 61 8.60 -1.44 -13.83
C ILE A 61 8.61 -1.97 -15.26
N SER A 62 8.70 -3.29 -15.41
CA SER A 62 8.58 -3.99 -16.69
C SER A 62 7.14 -3.97 -17.19
N GLU A 63 6.94 -4.09 -18.50
CA GLU A 63 5.62 -4.22 -19.13
C GLU A 63 4.76 -5.35 -18.55
N ARG A 64 5.39 -6.40 -17.99
CA ARG A 64 4.69 -7.51 -17.30
C ARG A 64 4.47 -7.27 -15.80
N GLY A 65 4.73 -6.06 -15.30
CA GLY A 65 4.52 -5.68 -13.89
C GLY A 65 5.63 -6.13 -12.93
N GLY A 66 6.74 -6.67 -13.42
CA GLY A 66 7.91 -7.02 -12.61
C GLY A 66 8.75 -5.78 -12.25
N VAL A 67 9.48 -5.84 -11.13
CA VAL A 67 10.42 -4.79 -10.73
C VAL A 67 11.78 -5.05 -11.39
N LEU A 68 12.31 -4.06 -12.10
CA LEU A 68 13.61 -4.10 -12.77
C LEU A 68 14.62 -3.23 -12.01
N ALA A 69 15.81 -3.79 -11.82
CA ALA A 69 16.94 -3.17 -11.13
C ALA A 69 18.11 -3.02 -12.10
N SER A 70 18.63 -1.81 -12.28
CA SER A 70 19.78 -1.55 -13.14
C SER A 70 20.84 -0.69 -12.44
N ILE A 71 22.10 -1.03 -12.63
CA ILE A 71 23.25 -0.29 -12.09
C ILE A 71 24.04 0.22 -13.29
N GLU A 72 24.26 1.52 -13.36
CA GLU A 72 25.09 2.13 -14.40
C GLU A 72 26.55 2.17 -13.93
N VAL A 73 27.43 1.45 -14.63
CA VAL A 73 28.87 1.47 -14.37
C VAL A 73 29.56 2.33 -15.40
N ARG A 74 30.10 3.50 -14.98
CA ARG A 74 30.87 4.39 -15.85
C ARG A 74 32.38 4.18 -15.66
N ALA A 75 33.06 3.80 -16.74
CA ALA A 75 34.52 3.69 -16.76
C ALA A 75 35.16 5.08 -16.87
N MET A 76 35.48 5.70 -15.72
CA MET A 76 36.13 7.02 -15.65
C MET A 76 37.49 7.10 -16.37
N PHE A 77 38.11 5.95 -16.65
CA PHE A 77 39.40 5.87 -17.33
C PHE A 77 39.31 6.11 -18.84
N ILE A 78 38.23 5.67 -19.49
CA ILE A 78 38.04 5.87 -20.94
C ILE A 78 37.81 7.35 -21.27
N GLU A 79 37.12 8.09 -20.41
CA GLU A 79 36.93 9.53 -20.59
C GLU A 79 38.26 10.30 -20.49
N LYS A 80 39.18 9.86 -19.63
CA LYS A 80 40.53 10.46 -19.52
C LYS A 80 41.43 10.15 -20.72
N ILE A 81 41.30 8.99 -21.36
CA ILE A 81 42.09 8.63 -22.55
C ILE A 81 41.60 9.40 -23.78
N LYS A 82 40.28 9.58 -23.94
CA LYS A 82 39.72 10.32 -25.10
C LYS A 82 39.96 11.84 -25.05
N ALA A 83 40.30 12.39 -23.89
CA ALA A 83 40.56 13.81 -23.70
C ALA A 83 42.02 14.21 -24.03
N LYS A 84 42.84 13.29 -24.54
CA LYS A 84 44.24 13.49 -24.93
C LYS A 84 44.43 13.12 -26.40
#